data_AF-A0A956UNR6-F1
#
_entry.id   AF-A0A956UNR6-F1
#
_cell.length_a   1.000
_cell.length_b   1.000
_cell.length_c   1.000
_cell.angle_alpha   90.00
_cell.angle_beta   90.00
_cell.angle_gamma   90.00
#
_symmetry.space_group_name_H-M   'P 1'
#
loop_
_entity.id
_entity.type
_entity.pdbx_description
1 polymer ?
#
loop_
_entity_poly.entity_id
_entity_poly.type
_entity_poly.pdbx_seq_one_letter_code
_entity_poly.pdbx_strand_id
1 'polypeptide(L)'
;MTASPEFPIRKTVIEPGAEAPQFVLPAVATDGSRFDFDLAAEAAAVKRLILVFYQDDGMPVCTSELKAFAQEHETLTGAGMAVA
;
A
#
# COMPACT_ATOMS: atom_id res chain seq x y z
N MET A 1 -13.27 14.83 -14.99
CA MET A 1 -13.79 13.82 -14.06
C MET A 1 -13.14 12.51 -14.44
N THR A 2 -12.00 12.20 -13.83
CA THR A 2 -11.28 10.94 -14.10
C THR A 2 -12.01 9.86 -13.29
N ALA A 3 -12.47 8.80 -13.94
CA ALA A 3 -13.16 7.71 -13.28
C ALA A 3 -12.20 7.08 -12.25
N SER A 4 -12.66 6.91 -11.01
CA SER A 4 -11.94 6.10 -10.03
C SER A 4 -11.86 4.67 -10.55
N PRO A 5 -10.68 4.03 -10.54
CA PRO A 5 -10.55 2.65 -10.99
C PRO A 5 -11.40 1.71 -10.11
N GLU A 6 -12.31 0.95 -10.71
CA GLU A 6 -13.07 -0.10 -10.03
C GLU A 6 -12.23 -1.38 -10.02
N PHE A 7 -11.89 -1.87 -8.83
CA PHE A 7 -11.09 -3.09 -8.69
C PHE A 7 -11.99 -4.29 -8.32
N PRO A 8 -11.64 -5.53 -8.67
CA PRO A 8 -12.44 -6.70 -8.29
C PRO A 8 -12.20 -7.11 -6.83
N ILE A 9 -13.25 -7.49 -6.09
CA ILE A 9 -13.09 -8.18 -4.79
C ILE A 9 -12.60 -9.62 -5.06
N ARG A 10 -11.47 -10.02 -4.47
CA ARG A 10 -10.84 -11.34 -4.69
C ARG A 10 -10.84 -12.20 -3.42
N LYS A 11 -11.13 -13.50 -3.57
CA LYS A 11 -11.05 -14.53 -2.50
C LYS A 11 -9.90 -15.53 -2.70
N THR A 12 -9.10 -15.34 -3.74
CA THR A 12 -8.02 -16.24 -4.16
C THR A 12 -6.72 -15.46 -4.27
N VAL A 13 -5.59 -16.18 -4.29
CA VAL A 13 -4.26 -15.59 -4.49
C VAL A 13 -4.22 -14.75 -5.77
N ILE A 14 -3.49 -13.65 -5.72
CA ILE A 14 -3.30 -12.72 -6.83
C ILE A 14 -2.03 -13.12 -7.58
N GLU A 15 -2.13 -13.28 -8.89
CA GLU A 15 -1.01 -13.62 -9.76
C GLU A 15 -0.38 -12.35 -10.36
N PRO A 16 0.92 -12.36 -10.71
CA PRO A 16 1.54 -11.25 -11.42
C PRO A 16 0.81 -10.90 -12.72
N GLY A 17 0.58 -9.61 -12.95
CA GLY A 17 -0.15 -9.11 -14.13
C GLY A 17 -1.68 -9.15 -13.99
N ALA A 18 -2.21 -9.76 -12.93
CA ALA A 18 -3.62 -9.61 -12.59
C ALA A 18 -3.91 -8.21 -12.03
N GLU A 19 -5.11 -7.71 -12.28
CA GLU A 19 -5.60 -6.48 -11.68
C GLU A 19 -5.66 -6.57 -10.14
N ALA A 20 -5.20 -5.53 -9.45
CA ALA A 20 -5.19 -5.46 -7.99
C ALA A 20 -6.61 -5.62 -7.41
N PRO A 21 -6.78 -6.15 -6.18
CA PRO A 21 -8.09 -6.30 -5.58
C PRO A 21 -8.64 -4.96 -5.08
N GLN A 22 -9.96 -4.78 -5.00
CA GLN A 22 -10.52 -3.63 -4.28
C GLN A 22 -10.57 -3.91 -2.79
N PHE A 23 -10.04 -2.99 -1.99
CA PHE A 23 -10.26 -2.98 -0.55
C PHE A 23 -10.19 -1.57 0.03
N VAL A 24 -10.83 -1.42 1.18
CA VAL A 24 -10.69 -0.28 2.08
C VAL A 24 -10.23 -0.83 3.42
N LEU A 25 -9.14 -0.29 3.97
CA LEU A 25 -8.57 -0.72 5.25
C LEU A 25 -8.42 0.46 6.21
N PRO A 26 -8.62 0.27 7.52
CA PRO A 26 -8.30 1.30 8.49
C PRO A 26 -6.78 1.52 8.53
N ALA A 27 -6.35 2.78 8.50
CA ALA A 27 -4.96 3.19 8.51
C ALA A 27 -4.71 4.31 9.53
N VAL A 28 -3.43 4.53 9.85
CA VAL A 28 -2.97 5.55 10.79
C VAL A 28 -1.90 6.40 10.11
N ALA A 29 -2.10 7.72 10.09
CA ALA A 29 -1.15 8.67 9.51
C ALA A 29 0.03 8.93 10.46
N THR A 30 1.07 9.60 9.97
CA THR A 30 2.27 9.91 10.75
C THR A 30 2.00 10.80 11.96
N ASP A 31 0.92 11.58 11.93
CA ASP A 31 0.47 12.42 13.06
C ASP A 31 -0.41 11.64 14.07
N GLY A 32 -0.63 10.33 13.83
CA GLY A 32 -1.45 9.47 14.66
C GLY A 32 -2.94 9.53 14.37
N SER A 33 -3.39 10.36 13.41
CA SER A 33 -4.79 10.41 13.00
C SER A 33 -5.20 9.13 12.27
N ARG A 34 -6.46 8.71 12.46
CA ARG A 34 -7.03 7.53 11.79
C ARG A 34 -7.75 7.95 10.52
N PHE A 35 -7.60 7.16 9.48
CA PHE A 35 -8.30 7.35 8.22
C PHE A 35 -8.59 6.00 7.54
N ASP A 36 -9.46 6.02 6.54
CA ASP A 36 -9.73 4.85 5.70
C ASP A 36 -8.85 4.92 4.46
N PHE A 37 -7.97 3.93 4.29
CA PHE A 37 -7.14 3.77 3.10
C PHE A 37 -7.95 3.06 2.01
N ASP A 38 -8.31 3.80 0.97
CA ASP A 38 -8.97 3.26 -0.23
C ASP A 38 -7.93 3.03 -1.33
N LEU A 39 -7.65 1.76 -1.64
CA LEU A 39 -6.65 1.42 -2.65
C LEU A 39 -6.94 2.08 -4.01
N ALA A 40 -8.21 2.25 -4.37
CA ALA A 40 -8.56 2.82 -5.67
C ALA A 40 -8.22 4.30 -5.76
N ALA A 41 -8.54 5.05 -4.72
CA ALA A 41 -8.22 6.47 -4.62
C ALA A 41 -6.70 6.68 -4.59
N GLU A 42 -5.99 5.87 -3.80
CA GLU A 42 -4.54 5.99 -3.62
C GLU A 42 -3.78 5.60 -4.90
N ALA A 43 -4.16 4.50 -5.55
CA ALA A 43 -3.57 4.08 -6.82
C ALA A 43 -3.81 5.09 -7.95
N ALA A 44 -4.93 5.84 -7.92
CA ALA A 44 -5.18 6.89 -8.90
C ALA A 44 -4.32 8.14 -8.68
N ALA A 45 -3.84 8.37 -7.45
CA ALA A 45 -3.01 9.52 -7.09
C ALA A 45 -1.52 9.33 -7.40
N VAL A 46 -1.06 8.08 -7.56
CA VAL A 46 0.36 7.74 -7.72
C VAL A 46 0.63 6.96 -9.00
N LYS A 47 1.88 7.01 -9.50
CA LYS A 47 2.26 6.24 -10.70
C LYS A 47 2.45 4.75 -10.42
N ARG A 48 2.98 4.42 -9.24
CA ARG A 48 3.25 3.06 -8.78
C ARG A 48 3.07 3.02 -7.28
N LEU A 49 2.37 2.00 -6.80
CA LEU A 49 2.13 1.76 -5.38
C LEU A 49 2.70 0.39 -5.00
N ILE A 50 3.45 0.34 -3.90
CA ILE A 50 3.91 -0.88 -3.26
C ILE A 50 3.09 -1.04 -1.98
N LEU A 51 2.39 -2.16 -1.85
CA LEU A 51 1.66 -2.54 -0.63
C LEU A 51 2.38 -3.72 0.02
N VAL A 52 2.72 -3.58 1.31
CA VAL A 52 3.39 -4.64 2.06
C VAL A 52 2.51 -5.07 3.23
N PHE A 53 2.06 -6.33 3.21
CA PHE A 53 1.31 -6.93 4.30
C PHE A 53 2.24 -7.74 5.19
N TYR A 54 2.19 -7.50 6.50
CA TYR A 54 2.93 -8.26 7.51
C TYR A 54 1.98 -8.80 8.57
N GLN A 55 2.44 -9.78 9.37
CA GLN A 55 1.55 -10.57 10.22
C GLN A 55 1.10 -9.85 11.49
N ASP A 56 2.03 -9.18 12.20
CA ASP A 56 1.71 -8.54 13.46
C ASP A 56 2.70 -7.42 13.81
N ASP A 57 2.22 -6.42 14.53
CA ASP A 57 3.00 -5.28 15.00
C ASP A 57 4.03 -5.73 16.05
N GLY A 58 5.26 -5.22 15.96
CA GLY A 58 6.31 -5.49 16.96
C GLY A 58 6.98 -6.86 16.86
N MET A 59 6.67 -7.65 15.82
CA MET A 59 7.40 -8.90 15.54
C MET A 59 8.82 -8.59 14.99
N PRO A 60 9.88 -9.28 15.45
CA PRO A 60 11.27 -8.93 15.13
C PRO A 60 11.62 -8.93 13.63
N VAL A 61 10.99 -9.84 12.87
CA VAL A 61 11.21 -10.00 11.43
C VAL A 61 10.50 -8.88 10.66
N CYS A 62 9.25 -8.59 10.99
CA CYS A 62 8.45 -7.53 10.36
C CYS A 62 9.02 -6.13 10.64
N THR A 63 9.60 -5.91 11.82
CA THR A 63 10.27 -4.65 12.18
C THR A 63 11.55 -4.41 11.35
N SER A 64 12.21 -5.47 10.87
CA SER A 64 13.43 -5.36 10.06
C SER A 64 13.10 -5.10 8.59
N GLU A 65 12.05 -5.73 8.05
CA GLU A 65 11.56 -5.47 6.69
C GLU A 65 11.00 -4.05 6.55
N LEU A 66 10.21 -3.59 7.52
CA LEU A 66 9.71 -2.20 7.56
C LEU A 66 10.86 -1.19 7.66
N LYS A 67 11.94 -1.50 8.39
CA LYS A 67 13.13 -0.63 8.46
C LYS A 67 13.86 -0.53 7.12
N ALA A 68 13.92 -1.60 6.35
CA ALA A 68 14.54 -1.57 5.02
C ALA A 68 13.76 -0.67 4.05
N PHE A 69 12.41 -0.75 4.05
CA PHE A 69 11.58 0.17 3.28
C PHE A 69 11.65 1.61 3.78
N ALA A 70 11.74 1.82 5.10
CA ALA A 70 11.92 3.14 5.67
C ALA A 70 13.29 3.77 5.32
N GLN A 71 14.36 2.97 5.28
CA GLN A 71 15.71 3.42 4.90
C GLN A 71 15.78 3.79 3.41
N GLU A 72 15.05 3.07 2.55
CA GLU A 72 15.04 3.29 1.11
C GLU A 72 13.86 4.17 0.64
N HIS A 73 13.10 4.75 1.56
CA HIS A 73 11.88 5.51 1.24
C HIS A 73 12.17 6.69 0.29
N GLU A 74 13.26 7.42 0.51
CA GLU A 74 13.68 8.52 -0.39
C GLU A 74 14.07 8.01 -1.78
N THR A 75 14.75 6.87 -1.86
CA THR A 75 15.11 6.23 -3.14
C THR A 75 13.86 5.80 -3.92
N LEU A 76 12.90 5.18 -3.24
CA LEU A 76 11.66 4.67 -3.83
C LEU A 76 10.74 5.81 -4.29
N THR A 77 10.59 6.84 -3.47
CA THR A 77 9.82 8.05 -3.85
C THR A 77 10.49 8.80 -4.99
N GLY A 78 11.83 8.90 -5.01
CA GLY A 78 12.60 9.44 -6.13
C GLY A 78 12.39 8.68 -7.45
N ALA A 79 12.09 7.39 -7.38
CA ALA A 79 11.73 6.56 -8.53
C ALA A 79 10.23 6.63 -8.93
N GLY A 80 9.44 7.47 -8.25
CA GLY A 80 8.01 7.65 -8.49
C GLY A 80 7.14 6.53 -7.92
N MET A 81 7.63 5.83 -6.90
CA MET A 81 6.90 4.80 -6.17
C MET A 81 6.39 5.37 -4.85
N ALA A 82 5.13 5.08 -4.51
CA ALA A 82 4.59 5.24 -3.18
C ALA A 82 4.63 3.89 -2.45
N VAL A 83 4.92 3.92 -1.16
CA VAL A 83 4.92 2.74 -0.30
C VAL A 83 3.87 2.95 0.78
N ALA A 84 2.98 1.97 0.96
CA ALA A 84 1.91 1.98 1.96
C ALA A 84 1.84 0.63 2.67
#